data_AF-A0A974UC21-F1
#
_entry.id   AF-A0A974UC21-F1
#
_cell.length_a   1.000
_cell.length_b   1.000
_cell.length_c   1.000
_cell.angle_alpha   90.00
_cell.angle_beta   90.00
_cell.angle_gamma   90.00
#
_symmetry.space_group_name_H-M   'P 1'
#
loop_
_entity.id
_entity.type
_entity.pdbx_description
1 polymer ?
#
loop_
_entity_poly.entity_id
_entity_poly.type
_entity_poly.pdbx_seq_one_letter_code
_entity_poly.pdbx_strand_id
1 'polypeptide(L)'
;MVQIPEELHEKIKTIRMSLHFSIHDCAKLLGISQGNYLAFEKGETHLSLPDLEILALYFGLPLGAFFTDQYKRLYQLTLLQDSIRPHYQLLRQKVIRTQLSLERQAAGLTLEQLGEATGISLETLQGYEDDIVPIPLDDLQKICQQLGKHIDAFFPDDRQIAETLHLPGQNMDDLVEEDIFGEGDGLDESFVQILTKLREIPKADQAEIAREILYKLKAE
;
A
#
# COMPACT_ATOMS: atom_id res chain seq x y z
N MET A 1 20.39 -14.33 4.19
CA MET A 1 21.39 -13.37 4.71
C MET A 1 20.91 -11.98 4.35
N VAL A 2 20.96 -11.01 5.28
CA VAL A 2 20.57 -9.62 4.97
C VAL A 2 21.68 -9.01 4.12
N GLN A 3 21.38 -8.62 2.88
CA GLN A 3 22.30 -7.86 2.04
C GLN A 3 22.25 -6.39 2.45
N ILE A 4 23.41 -5.74 2.56
CA ILE A 4 23.49 -4.30 2.82
C ILE A 4 23.24 -3.60 1.47
N PRO A 5 22.20 -2.75 1.34
CA PRO A 5 21.96 -2.02 0.10
C PRO A 5 23.14 -1.08 -0.21
N GLU A 6 23.56 -1.02 -1.48
CA GLU A 6 24.60 -0.06 -1.93
C GLU A 6 24.18 1.40 -1.66
N GLU A 7 22.86 1.66 -1.62
CA GLU A 7 22.27 2.99 -1.43
C GLU A 7 21.68 3.21 -0.02
N LEU A 8 22.21 2.52 1.00
CA LEU A 8 21.71 2.64 2.39
C LEU A 8 21.62 4.11 2.88
N HIS A 9 22.59 4.95 2.48
CA HIS A 9 22.63 6.36 2.84
C HIS A 9 21.47 7.17 2.21
N GLU A 10 21.16 6.95 0.93
CA GLU A 10 20.03 7.61 0.25
C GLU A 10 18.68 7.15 0.81
N LYS A 11 18.55 5.87 1.17
CA LYS A 11 17.35 5.36 1.87
C LYS A 11 17.15 6.07 3.21
N ILE A 12 18.17 6.15 4.05
CA ILE A 12 18.10 6.81 5.36
C ILE A 12 17.81 8.30 5.24
N LYS A 13 18.43 8.98 4.26
CA LYS A 13 18.16 10.39 3.94
C LYS A 13 16.70 10.61 3.51
N THR A 14 16.16 9.74 2.67
CA THR A 14 14.76 9.81 2.22
C THR A 14 13.80 9.66 3.39
N ILE A 15 14.05 8.68 4.28
CA ILE A 15 13.29 8.48 5.52
C ILE A 15 13.33 9.72 6.42
N ARG A 16 14.53 10.28 6.63
CA ARG A 16 14.70 11.48 7.45
C ARG A 16 13.86 12.63 6.90
N MET A 17 13.92 12.86 5.59
CA MET A 17 13.19 13.94 4.93
C MET A 17 11.68 13.74 5.00
N SER A 18 11.18 12.51 4.84
CA SER A 18 9.75 12.23 4.90
C SER A 18 9.19 12.39 6.31
N LEU A 19 9.98 12.04 7.33
CA LEU A 19 9.62 12.24 8.74
C LEU A 19 9.91 13.67 9.25
N HIS A 20 10.34 14.59 8.37
CA HIS A 20 10.66 15.98 8.70
C HIS A 20 11.74 16.18 9.77
N PHE A 21 12.63 15.21 9.96
CA PHE A 21 13.77 15.36 10.86
C PHE A 21 14.86 16.24 10.22
N SER A 22 15.41 17.16 11.01
CA SER A 22 16.49 18.03 10.54
C SER A 22 17.84 17.32 10.62
N ILE A 23 18.77 17.71 9.75
CA ILE A 23 20.19 17.28 9.82
C ILE A 23 20.80 17.67 11.16
N HIS A 24 20.43 18.85 11.69
CA HIS A 24 20.92 19.34 12.98
C HIS A 24 20.55 18.37 14.11
N ASP A 25 19.29 17.94 14.17
CA ASP A 25 18.81 17.07 15.24
C ASP A 25 19.43 15.67 15.14
N CYS A 26 19.56 15.13 13.93
CA CYS A 26 20.19 13.82 13.71
C CYS A 26 21.68 13.84 14.07
N ALA A 27 22.41 14.88 13.67
CA ALA A 27 23.83 15.03 14.03
C ALA A 27 24.01 15.18 15.54
N LYS A 28 23.18 16.00 16.18
CA LYS A 28 23.19 16.20 17.63
C LYS A 28 22.89 14.91 18.39
N LEU A 29 21.91 14.14 17.94
CA LEU A 29 21.55 12.85 18.53
C LEU A 29 22.72 11.86 18.49
N LEU A 30 23.41 11.79 17.37
CA LEU A 30 24.56 10.90 17.16
C LEU A 30 25.86 11.43 17.80
N GLY A 31 25.86 12.64 18.36
CA GLY A 31 27.06 13.26 18.91
C GLY A 31 28.13 13.57 17.85
N ILE A 32 27.73 13.74 16.58
CA ILE A 32 28.63 14.08 15.47
C ILE A 32 28.37 15.49 14.93
N SER A 33 29.28 16.01 14.10
CA SER A 33 29.08 17.31 13.44
C SER A 33 28.01 17.20 12.33
N GLN A 34 27.32 18.30 12.02
CA GLN A 34 26.40 18.36 10.87
C GLN A 34 27.12 18.05 9.55
N GLY A 35 28.40 18.44 9.43
CA GLY A 35 29.22 18.12 8.27
C GLY A 35 29.45 16.61 8.10
N ASN A 36 29.69 15.90 9.21
CA ASN A 36 29.86 14.44 9.18
C ASN A 36 28.56 13.73 8.82
N TYR A 37 27.41 14.21 9.32
CA TYR A 37 26.11 13.67 8.95
C TYR A 37 25.80 13.91 7.47
N LEU A 38 26.08 15.11 6.95
CA LEU A 38 25.95 15.43 5.53
C LEU A 38 26.87 14.57 4.63
N ALA A 39 28.11 14.32 5.06
CA ALA A 39 29.03 13.44 4.35
C ALA A 39 28.45 12.01 4.29
N PHE A 40 27.86 11.53 5.37
CA PHE A 40 27.13 10.25 5.37
C PHE A 40 25.97 10.26 4.37
N GLU A 41 25.11 11.28 4.38
CA GLU A 41 23.96 11.38 3.46
C GLU A 41 24.36 11.49 1.98
N LYS A 42 25.62 11.82 1.68
CA LYS A 42 26.19 11.83 0.32
C LYS A 42 26.91 10.52 -0.04
N GLY A 43 26.96 9.56 0.87
CA GLY A 43 27.72 8.33 0.70
C GLY A 43 29.24 8.50 0.82
N GLU A 44 29.73 9.64 1.29
CA GLU A 44 31.16 9.91 1.48
C GLU A 44 31.71 9.22 2.75
N THR A 45 30.84 8.95 3.73
CA THR A 45 31.16 8.23 4.97
C THR A 45 30.06 7.24 5.34
N HIS A 46 30.38 6.33 6.26
CA HIS A 46 29.42 5.36 6.79
C HIS A 46 29.18 5.59 8.28
N LEU A 47 27.94 5.36 8.71
CA LEU A 47 27.58 5.28 10.12
C LEU A 47 27.89 3.89 10.68
N SER A 48 28.19 3.81 11.97
CA SER A 48 28.34 2.53 12.64
C SER A 48 26.97 1.86 12.85
N LEU A 49 26.94 0.54 13.07
CA LEU A 49 25.70 -0.16 13.38
C LEU A 49 24.98 0.43 14.62
N PRO A 50 25.68 0.74 15.74
CA PRO A 50 25.07 1.45 16.86
C PRO A 50 24.45 2.80 16.49
N ASP A 51 25.10 3.57 15.61
CA ASP A 51 24.54 4.85 15.14
C ASP A 51 23.26 4.65 14.30
N LEU A 52 23.24 3.60 13.47
CA LEU A 52 22.04 3.21 12.74
C LEU A 52 20.92 2.76 13.67
N GLU A 53 21.22 2.02 14.73
CA GLU A 53 20.24 1.64 15.76
C GLU A 53 19.64 2.86 16.45
N ILE A 54 20.48 3.83 16.81
CA ILE A 54 20.04 5.10 17.42
C ILE A 54 19.14 5.89 16.46
N LEU A 55 19.50 5.99 15.17
CA LEU A 55 18.66 6.65 14.17
C LEU A 55 17.34 5.92 13.97
N ALA A 56 17.33 4.59 13.92
CA ALA A 56 16.11 3.80 13.77
C ALA A 56 15.15 4.05 14.94
N LEU A 57 15.67 4.02 16.18
CA LEU A 57 14.90 4.35 17.37
C LEU A 57 14.34 5.77 17.32
N TYR A 58 15.16 6.74 16.88
CA TYR A 58 14.74 8.14 16.78
C TYR A 58 13.68 8.37 15.71
N PHE A 59 13.76 7.66 14.59
CA PHE A 59 12.76 7.69 13.53
C PHE A 59 11.49 6.90 13.88
N GLY A 60 11.48 6.15 14.98
CA GLY A 60 10.36 5.30 15.40
C GLY A 60 10.20 4.03 14.54
N LEU A 61 11.31 3.54 13.97
CA LEU A 61 11.32 2.45 12.99
C LEU A 61 12.09 1.23 13.49
N PRO A 62 11.72 0.01 13.07
CA PRO A 62 12.59 -1.14 13.23
C PRO A 62 13.86 -0.93 12.38
N LEU A 63 15.03 -1.32 12.91
CA LEU A 63 16.31 -1.21 12.19
C LEU A 63 16.26 -1.84 10.78
N GLY A 64 15.54 -2.96 10.62
CA GLY A 64 15.35 -3.63 9.34
C GLY A 64 14.69 -2.78 8.24
N ALA A 65 14.01 -1.69 8.60
CA ALA A 65 13.40 -0.77 7.64
C ALA A 65 14.43 -0.07 6.75
N PHE A 66 15.69 0.07 7.20
CA PHE A 66 16.76 0.65 6.36
C PHE A 66 17.26 -0.32 5.28
N PHE A 67 17.03 -1.62 5.46
CA PHE A 67 17.57 -2.68 4.60
C PHE A 67 16.51 -3.34 3.71
N THR A 68 15.27 -2.86 3.77
CA THR A 68 14.12 -3.37 3.01
C THR A 68 13.39 -2.19 2.35
N ASP A 69 12.47 -2.44 1.43
CA ASP A 69 11.63 -1.39 0.84
C ASP A 69 10.45 -0.95 1.72
N GLN A 70 10.41 -1.42 2.98
CA GLN A 70 9.38 -1.06 3.95
C GLN A 70 9.33 0.43 4.26
N TYR A 71 10.43 1.17 4.03
CA TYR A 71 10.43 2.63 4.19
C TYR A 71 9.53 3.37 3.21
N LYS A 72 9.18 2.77 2.06
CA LYS A 72 8.20 3.34 1.13
C LYS A 72 6.80 3.41 1.78
N ARG A 73 6.45 2.45 2.65
CA ARG A 73 5.22 2.51 3.48
C ARG A 73 5.29 3.59 4.56
N LEU A 74 6.47 3.89 5.08
CA LEU A 74 6.64 4.97 6.05
C LEU A 74 6.45 6.34 5.39
N TYR A 75 6.93 6.50 4.15
CA TYR A 75 6.66 7.66 3.31
C TYR A 75 5.14 7.89 3.14
N GLN A 76 4.39 6.81 2.90
CA GLN A 76 2.92 6.85 2.79
C GLN A 76 2.23 7.36 4.07
N LEU A 77 2.71 6.95 5.25
CA LEU A 77 2.13 7.38 6.53
C LEU A 77 2.47 8.84 6.86
N THR A 78 3.67 9.31 6.48
CA THR A 78 4.06 10.72 6.66
C THR A 78 3.36 11.70 5.72
N LEU A 79 2.77 11.20 4.63
CA LEU A 79 2.04 11.99 3.64
C LEU A 79 0.57 12.24 3.98
N LEU A 80 0.05 11.79 5.13
CA LEU A 80 -1.27 12.25 5.61
C LEU A 80 -1.20 13.71 6.11
N GLN A 81 -0.69 14.60 5.26
CA GLN A 81 -0.79 16.05 5.39
C GLN A 81 -2.26 16.47 5.25
N ASP A 82 -2.63 17.63 5.81
CA ASP A 82 -4.01 18.15 5.79
C ASP A 82 -4.61 18.24 4.38
N SER A 83 -3.78 18.36 3.34
CA SER A 83 -4.18 18.38 1.93
C SER A 83 -4.67 17.03 1.41
N ILE A 84 -4.15 15.92 1.93
CA ILE A 84 -4.43 14.55 1.44
C ILE A 84 -5.59 13.92 2.20
N ARG A 85 -5.75 14.25 3.49
CA ARG A 85 -6.80 13.69 4.35
C ARG A 85 -8.21 13.79 3.72
N PRO A 86 -8.70 14.92 3.18
CA PRO A 86 -10.05 15.00 2.61
C PRO A 86 -10.24 14.08 1.40
N HIS A 87 -9.21 13.96 0.56
CA HIS A 87 -9.26 13.08 -0.61
C HIS A 87 -9.30 11.61 -0.18
N TYR A 88 -8.46 11.23 0.79
CA TYR A 88 -8.44 9.88 1.33
C TYR A 88 -9.76 9.48 1.97
N GLN A 89 -10.34 10.37 2.79
CA GLN A 89 -11.65 10.14 3.41
C GLN A 89 -12.73 9.92 2.36
N LEU A 90 -12.80 10.78 1.33
CA LEU A 90 -13.80 10.67 0.28
C LEU A 90 -13.67 9.37 -0.53
N LEU A 91 -12.44 8.98 -0.91
CA LEU A 91 -12.24 7.76 -1.69
C LEU A 91 -12.56 6.50 -0.88
N ARG A 92 -12.07 6.42 0.36
CA ARG A 92 -12.34 5.28 1.24
C ARG A 92 -13.81 5.15 1.60
N GLN A 93 -14.49 6.25 1.86
CA GLN A 93 -15.95 6.29 2.04
C GLN A 93 -16.68 5.62 0.88
N LYS A 94 -16.31 5.97 -0.36
CA LYS A 94 -16.90 5.39 -1.58
C LYS A 94 -16.63 3.90 -1.74
N VAL A 95 -15.42 3.44 -1.39
CA VAL A 95 -15.09 2.01 -1.45
C VAL A 95 -15.91 1.25 -0.41
N ILE A 96 -15.93 1.72 0.84
CA ILE A 96 -16.64 1.06 1.94
C ILE A 96 -18.13 0.96 1.65
N ARG A 97 -18.80 2.04 1.20
CA ARG A 97 -20.24 1.98 0.88
C ARG A 97 -20.54 1.00 -0.25
N THR A 98 -19.67 0.97 -1.28
CA THR A 98 -19.91 0.14 -2.47
C THR A 98 -19.80 -1.32 -2.08
N GLN A 99 -18.75 -1.65 -1.31
CA GLN A 99 -18.58 -2.98 -0.75
C GLN A 99 -19.75 -3.35 0.17
N LEU A 100 -20.21 -2.44 1.02
CA LEU A 100 -21.35 -2.67 1.92
C LEU A 100 -22.63 -3.01 1.14
N SER A 101 -22.94 -2.21 0.12
CA SER A 101 -24.14 -2.43 -0.72
C SER A 101 -24.04 -3.75 -1.48
N LEU A 102 -22.87 -4.08 -2.04
CA LEU A 102 -22.64 -5.37 -2.71
C LEU A 102 -22.81 -6.55 -1.77
N GLU A 103 -22.23 -6.48 -0.57
CA GLU A 103 -22.31 -7.57 0.43
C GLU A 103 -23.73 -7.74 0.96
N ARG A 104 -24.45 -6.63 1.20
CA ARG A 104 -25.87 -6.68 1.58
C ARG A 104 -26.73 -7.32 0.48
N GLN A 105 -26.51 -6.92 -0.77
CA GLN A 105 -27.24 -7.48 -1.92
C GLN A 105 -26.92 -8.97 -2.13
N ALA A 106 -25.65 -9.37 -1.96
CA ALA A 106 -25.23 -10.77 -2.03
C ALA A 106 -25.87 -11.62 -0.91
N ALA A 107 -26.08 -11.03 0.28
CA ALA A 107 -26.82 -11.66 1.37
C ALA A 107 -28.35 -11.64 1.17
N GLY A 108 -28.86 -11.01 0.09
CA GLY A 108 -30.29 -10.92 -0.21
C GLY A 108 -31.10 -10.08 0.78
N LEU A 109 -30.44 -9.22 1.56
CA LEU A 109 -31.10 -8.41 2.59
C LEU A 109 -31.57 -7.07 2.04
N THR A 110 -32.78 -6.65 2.38
CA THR A 110 -33.22 -5.26 2.17
C THR A 110 -32.67 -4.34 3.26
N LEU A 111 -32.74 -3.03 3.06
CA LEU A 111 -32.31 -2.07 4.08
C LEU A 111 -33.22 -2.11 5.32
N GLU A 112 -34.51 -2.41 5.14
CA GLU A 112 -35.46 -2.58 6.24
C GLU A 112 -35.09 -3.79 7.10
N GLN A 113 -34.81 -4.93 6.47
CA GLN A 113 -34.38 -6.14 7.16
C GLN A 113 -33.05 -5.94 7.90
N LEU A 114 -32.12 -5.22 7.28
CA LEU A 114 -30.85 -4.88 7.91
C LEU A 114 -31.05 -3.93 9.10
N GLY A 115 -31.93 -2.94 8.97
CA GLY A 115 -32.27 -1.99 10.03
C GLY A 115 -32.93 -2.67 11.23
N GLU A 116 -33.88 -3.57 10.99
CA GLU A 116 -34.50 -4.38 12.05
C GLU A 116 -33.48 -5.24 12.80
N ALA A 117 -32.55 -5.87 12.08
CA ALA A 117 -31.56 -6.75 12.69
C ALA A 117 -30.47 -5.99 13.46
N THR A 118 -30.08 -4.80 13.00
CA THR A 118 -28.98 -4.01 13.57
C THR A 118 -29.44 -2.94 14.56
N GLY A 119 -30.72 -2.59 14.54
CA GLY A 119 -31.27 -1.44 15.27
C GLY A 119 -30.91 -0.09 14.66
N ILE A 120 -30.34 -0.05 13.46
CA ILE A 120 -29.99 1.18 12.74
C ILE A 120 -31.23 1.64 11.95
N SER A 121 -31.52 2.94 11.98
CA SER A 121 -32.69 3.47 11.28
C SER A 121 -32.55 3.33 9.76
N LEU A 122 -33.68 3.14 9.06
CA LEU A 122 -33.69 3.04 7.60
C LEU A 122 -33.08 4.29 6.93
N GLU A 123 -33.38 5.48 7.46
CA GLU A 123 -32.83 6.75 6.98
C GLU A 123 -31.28 6.78 7.11
N THR A 124 -30.76 6.30 8.23
CA THR A 124 -29.31 6.22 8.45
C THR A 124 -28.65 5.23 7.50
N LEU A 125 -29.24 4.04 7.31
CA LEU A 125 -28.74 3.04 6.37
C LEU A 125 -28.75 3.52 4.91
N GLN A 126 -29.80 4.26 4.52
CA GLN A 126 -29.84 4.94 3.21
C GLN A 126 -28.73 5.98 3.11
N GLY A 127 -28.54 6.81 4.14
CA GLY A 127 -27.47 7.80 4.19
C GLY A 127 -26.06 7.22 4.05
N TYR A 128 -25.85 5.97 4.48
CA TYR A 128 -24.60 5.24 4.26
C TYR A 128 -24.40 4.81 2.80
N GLU A 129 -25.43 4.31 2.12
CA GLU A 129 -25.33 3.90 0.71
C GLU A 129 -25.28 5.12 -0.24
N ASP A 130 -25.94 6.23 0.11
CA ASP A 130 -26.07 7.44 -0.71
C ASP A 130 -24.91 8.46 -0.56
N ASP A 131 -23.84 8.14 0.16
CA ASP A 131 -22.69 9.05 0.47
C ASP A 131 -23.02 10.26 1.34
N ILE A 132 -24.17 10.28 2.01
CA ILE A 132 -24.59 11.45 2.79
C ILE A 132 -23.81 11.49 4.11
N VAL A 133 -23.56 10.34 4.72
CA VAL A 133 -22.91 10.25 6.04
C VAL A 133 -21.84 9.14 6.08
N PRO A 134 -20.65 9.39 6.67
CA PRO A 134 -19.69 8.36 7.07
C PRO A 134 -20.31 7.27 7.91
N ILE A 135 -20.01 6.00 7.59
CA ILE A 135 -20.43 4.85 8.38
C ILE A 135 -19.57 4.80 9.65
N PRO A 136 -20.14 4.99 10.85
CA PRO A 136 -19.41 4.83 12.10
C PRO A 136 -18.94 3.39 12.28
N LEU A 137 -17.80 3.19 12.95
CA LEU A 137 -17.22 1.86 13.15
C LEU A 137 -18.17 0.93 13.91
N ASP A 138 -18.87 1.44 14.93
CA ASP A 138 -19.83 0.68 15.73
C ASP A 138 -20.99 0.15 14.88
N ASP A 139 -21.48 0.96 13.94
CA ASP A 139 -22.57 0.58 13.05
C ASP A 139 -22.07 -0.37 11.95
N LEU A 140 -20.87 -0.14 11.41
CA LEU A 140 -20.22 -1.09 10.50
C LEU A 140 -20.05 -2.46 11.17
N GLN A 141 -19.69 -2.50 12.45
CA GLN A 141 -19.53 -3.75 13.18
C GLN A 141 -20.84 -4.52 13.33
N LYS A 142 -21.95 -3.83 13.66
CA LYS A 142 -23.29 -4.45 13.72
C LYS A 142 -23.69 -5.00 12.36
N ILE A 143 -23.46 -4.25 11.28
CA ILE A 143 -23.77 -4.68 9.92
C ILE A 143 -22.92 -5.89 9.53
N CYS A 144 -21.61 -5.89 9.82
CA CYS A 144 -20.72 -7.02 9.57
C CYS A 144 -21.20 -8.30 10.27
N GLN A 145 -21.61 -8.20 11.54
CA GLN A 145 -22.19 -9.32 12.29
C GLN A 145 -23.43 -9.89 11.59
N GLN A 146 -24.33 -9.03 11.12
CA GLN A 146 -25.53 -9.45 10.40
C GLN A 146 -25.22 -10.08 9.03
N LEU A 147 -24.17 -9.62 8.35
CA LEU A 147 -23.71 -10.16 7.07
C LEU A 147 -22.81 -11.40 7.21
N GLY A 148 -22.49 -11.82 8.43
CA GLY A 148 -21.54 -12.91 8.68
C GLY A 148 -20.12 -12.60 8.19
N LYS A 149 -19.74 -11.33 8.16
CA LYS A 149 -18.43 -10.84 7.72
C LYS A 149 -17.60 -10.40 8.91
N HIS A 150 -16.29 -10.51 8.77
CA HIS A 150 -15.36 -9.88 9.70
C HIS A 150 -15.03 -8.46 9.22
N ILE A 151 -14.77 -7.55 10.17
CA ILE A 151 -14.65 -6.10 9.88
C ILE A 151 -13.40 -5.77 9.04
N ASP A 152 -12.39 -6.63 9.09
CA ASP A 152 -11.18 -6.55 8.27
C ASP A 152 -11.43 -6.67 6.77
N ALA A 153 -12.56 -7.26 6.35
CA ALA A 153 -12.98 -7.29 4.96
C ALA A 153 -13.09 -5.87 4.37
N PHE A 154 -13.33 -4.86 5.21
CA PHE A 154 -13.44 -3.45 4.81
C PHE A 154 -12.15 -2.67 5.00
N PHE A 155 -11.05 -3.29 5.44
CA PHE A 155 -9.76 -2.61 5.58
C PHE A 155 -9.15 -2.33 4.20
N PRO A 156 -8.43 -1.20 4.03
CA PRO A 156 -7.78 -0.90 2.77
C PRO A 156 -6.65 -1.90 2.50
N ASP A 157 -6.50 -2.31 1.25
CA ASP A 157 -5.31 -3.01 0.78
C ASP A 157 -4.20 -2.02 0.37
N ASP A 158 -2.98 -2.53 0.18
CA ASP A 158 -1.81 -1.71 -0.19
C ASP A 158 -2.01 -0.94 -1.52
N ARG A 159 -2.84 -1.45 -2.45
CA ARG A 159 -3.13 -0.79 -3.74
C ARG A 159 -4.04 0.40 -3.55
N GLN A 160 -5.12 0.24 -2.77
CA GLN A 160 -6.05 1.32 -2.44
C GLN A 160 -5.33 2.46 -1.72
N ILE A 161 -4.38 2.14 -0.84
CA ILE A 161 -3.57 3.16 -0.15
C ILE A 161 -2.67 3.90 -1.15
N ALA A 162 -1.99 3.17 -2.04
CA ALA A 162 -1.08 3.77 -3.03
C ALA A 162 -1.79 4.68 -4.03
N GLU A 163 -2.93 4.25 -4.59
CA GLU A 163 -3.74 5.04 -5.53
C GLU A 163 -4.21 6.36 -4.90
N THR A 164 -4.64 6.29 -3.63
CA THR A 164 -5.19 7.44 -2.91
C THR A 164 -4.14 8.50 -2.58
N LEU A 165 -2.89 8.09 -2.36
CA LEU A 165 -1.82 8.99 -1.94
C LEU A 165 -1.08 9.66 -3.11
N HIS A 166 -1.48 9.39 -4.36
CA HIS A 166 -0.88 9.96 -5.59
C HIS A 166 0.65 10.04 -5.51
N LEU A 167 1.28 8.96 -5.04
CA LEU A 167 2.72 8.91 -4.85
C LEU A 167 3.42 9.14 -6.20
N PRO A 168 4.41 10.04 -6.31
CA PRO A 168 5.18 10.20 -7.53
C PRO A 168 5.90 8.88 -7.81
N GLY A 169 5.44 8.16 -8.84
CA GLY A 169 5.97 6.85 -9.23
C GLY A 169 4.95 5.74 -9.46
N GLN A 170 3.69 6.04 -9.77
CA GLN A 170 2.77 5.01 -10.29
C GLN A 170 2.15 5.46 -11.61
N ASN A 171 2.98 5.50 -12.66
CA ASN A 171 2.46 5.18 -13.98
C ASN A 171 2.11 3.69 -13.97
N MET A 172 0.98 3.33 -14.57
CA MET A 172 0.55 1.93 -14.78
C MET A 172 1.59 1.06 -15.52
N ASP A 173 2.63 1.65 -16.10
CA ASP A 173 3.75 0.96 -16.75
C ASP A 173 4.86 0.50 -15.78
N ASP A 174 4.91 1.02 -14.54
CA ASP A 174 5.97 0.71 -13.55
C ASP A 174 5.56 -0.35 -12.50
N LEU A 175 4.37 -0.96 -12.62
CA LEU A 175 3.91 -2.06 -11.75
C LEU A 175 4.37 -3.46 -12.21
N VAL A 176 5.48 -3.56 -12.93
CA VAL A 176 6.07 -4.86 -13.27
C VAL A 176 7.53 -4.88 -12.85
N GLU A 177 7.76 -4.94 -11.54
CA GLU A 177 8.91 -5.62 -10.92
C GLU A 177 8.75 -5.53 -9.39
N GLU A 178 7.87 -6.35 -8.84
CA GLU A 178 8.00 -6.90 -7.48
C GLU A 178 6.92 -7.99 -7.30
N ASP A 179 7.36 -9.23 -7.54
CA ASP A 179 6.83 -10.49 -7.02
C ASP A 179 5.32 -10.77 -7.14
N ILE A 180 4.91 -11.16 -8.36
CA ILE A 180 3.90 -12.21 -8.54
C ILE A 180 4.61 -13.49 -8.97
N PHE A 181 5.61 -13.93 -8.22
CA PHE A 181 6.08 -15.31 -8.26
C PHE A 181 6.30 -15.75 -6.82
N GLY A 182 5.23 -16.23 -6.20
CA GLY A 182 5.35 -17.06 -5.01
C GLY A 182 6.28 -18.23 -5.33
N GLU A 183 7.17 -18.54 -4.39
CA GLU A 183 8.02 -19.71 -4.41
C GLU A 183 7.23 -20.94 -4.86
N GLY A 184 7.50 -21.39 -6.09
CA GLY A 184 6.78 -22.47 -6.74
C GLY A 184 7.54 -22.90 -7.98
N ASP A 185 8.52 -23.78 -7.75
CA ASP A 185 9.18 -24.68 -8.70
C ASP A 185 9.41 -24.17 -10.14
N GLY A 186 10.65 -23.75 -10.40
CA GLY A 186 11.31 -23.77 -11.72
C GLY A 186 10.47 -23.40 -12.94
N LEU A 187 10.32 -22.11 -13.21
CA LEU A 187 10.01 -21.67 -14.58
C LEU A 187 11.25 -21.91 -15.45
N ASP A 188 11.10 -22.84 -16.40
CA ASP A 188 12.11 -23.16 -17.40
C ASP A 188 12.61 -21.88 -18.10
N GLU A 189 13.94 -21.75 -18.32
CA GLU A 189 14.56 -20.57 -18.94
C GLU A 189 13.92 -20.22 -20.29
N SER A 190 13.34 -21.21 -20.96
CA SER A 190 12.58 -21.06 -22.19
C SER A 190 11.31 -20.19 -22.01
N PHE A 191 10.63 -20.29 -20.87
CA PHE A 191 9.41 -19.54 -20.59
C PHE A 191 9.69 -18.06 -20.32
N VAL A 192 10.78 -17.78 -19.59
CA VAL A 192 11.23 -16.41 -19.34
C VAL A 192 11.59 -15.72 -20.66
N GLN A 193 12.29 -16.41 -21.56
CA GLN A 193 12.62 -15.88 -22.88
C GLN A 193 11.39 -15.59 -23.75
N ILE A 194 10.36 -16.44 -23.68
CA ILE A 194 9.09 -16.21 -24.39
C ILE A 194 8.42 -14.94 -23.85
N LEU A 195 8.38 -14.75 -22.53
CA LEU A 195 7.79 -13.54 -21.92
C LEU A 195 8.55 -12.28 -22.33
N THR A 196 9.88 -12.32 -22.35
CA THR A 196 10.70 -11.20 -22.82
C THR A 196 10.39 -10.86 -24.28
N LYS A 197 10.34 -11.87 -25.15
CA LYS A 197 10.07 -11.66 -26.59
C LYS A 197 8.64 -11.21 -26.88
N LEU A 198 7.66 -11.67 -26.10
CA LEU A 198 6.26 -11.25 -26.22
C LEU A 198 6.08 -9.76 -25.90
N ARG A 199 6.90 -9.20 -25.00
CA ARG A 199 6.86 -7.76 -24.67
C ARG A 199 7.40 -6.87 -25.79
N GLU A 200 8.24 -7.41 -26.68
CA GLU A 200 8.88 -6.67 -27.77
C GLU A 200 8.00 -6.55 -29.03
N ILE A 201 6.92 -7.34 -29.16
CA ILE A 201 6.04 -7.32 -30.35
C ILE A 201 4.84 -6.38 -30.17
N PRO A 202 4.17 -5.92 -31.26
CA PRO A 202 3.04 -5.00 -31.18
C PRO A 202 1.88 -5.50 -30.31
N LYS A 203 1.21 -4.56 -29.61
CA LYS A 203 0.08 -4.84 -28.70
C LYS A 203 -1.07 -5.62 -29.36
N ALA A 204 -1.30 -5.43 -30.66
CA ALA A 204 -2.31 -6.15 -31.41
C ALA A 204 -2.00 -7.66 -31.47
N ASP A 205 -0.73 -8.00 -31.72
CA ASP A 205 -0.26 -9.38 -31.82
C ASP A 205 -0.19 -10.03 -30.43
N GLN A 206 0.20 -9.28 -29.39
CA GLN A 206 0.14 -9.73 -27.99
C GLN A 206 -1.29 -10.14 -27.60
N ALA A 207 -2.29 -9.33 -27.97
CA ALA A 207 -3.69 -9.59 -27.66
C ALA A 207 -4.27 -10.80 -28.42
N GLU A 208 -3.73 -11.11 -29.60
CA GLU A 208 -4.10 -12.30 -30.37
C GLU A 208 -3.54 -13.57 -29.71
N ILE A 209 -2.27 -13.55 -29.33
CA ILE A 209 -1.62 -14.66 -28.62
C ILE A 209 -2.32 -14.92 -27.26
N ALA A 210 -2.62 -13.86 -26.51
CA ALA A 210 -3.33 -13.98 -25.23
C ALA A 210 -4.73 -14.60 -25.39
N ARG A 211 -5.45 -14.25 -26.46
CA ARG A 211 -6.77 -14.85 -26.77
C ARG A 211 -6.67 -16.34 -27.01
N GLU A 212 -5.69 -16.79 -27.79
CA GLU A 212 -5.50 -18.22 -28.09
C GLU A 212 -5.13 -19.04 -26.86
N ILE A 213 -4.30 -18.49 -25.97
CA ILE A 213 -3.95 -19.13 -24.69
C ILE A 213 -5.17 -19.24 -23.79
N LEU A 214 -5.91 -18.13 -23.61
CA LEU A 214 -7.13 -18.11 -22.79
C LEU A 214 -8.23 -19.02 -23.34
N TYR A 215 -8.30 -19.19 -24.67
CA TYR A 215 -9.23 -20.12 -25.30
C TYR A 215 -8.88 -21.58 -24.97
N LYS A 216 -7.60 -21.95 -25.04
CA LYS A 216 -7.14 -23.31 -24.69
C LYS A 216 -7.30 -23.62 -23.21
N LEU A 217 -7.05 -22.65 -22.32
CA LEU A 217 -7.20 -22.81 -20.87
C LEU A 217 -8.67 -22.89 -20.42
N LYS A 218 -9.63 -22.47 -21.25
CA LYS A 218 -11.07 -22.65 -21.00
C LYS A 218 -11.61 -23.97 -21.54
N ALA A 219 -10.80 -24.73 -22.28
CA ALA A 219 -11.19 -26.01 -22.87
C ALA A 219 -10.75 -27.22 -22.01
N GLU A 220 -10.08 -26.97 -20.88
CA GLU A 220 -9.82 -27.91 -19.77
C GLU A 220 -10.77 -27.65 -18.60
#